data_AF-A0A0Q6YVF4-F1
#
_entry.id   AF-A0A0Q6YVF4-F1
#
_cell.length_a   1.000
_cell.length_b   1.000
_cell.length_c   1.000
_cell.angle_alpha   90.00
_cell.angle_beta   90.00
_cell.angle_gamma   90.00
#
_symmetry.space_group_name_H-M   'P 1'
#
loop_
_entity.id
_entity.type
_entity.pdbx_description
1 polymer ?
#
loop_
_entity_poly.entity_id
_entity_poly.type
_entity_poly.pdbx_seq_one_letter_code
_entity_poly.pdbx_strand_id
1 'polypeptide(L)'
;MSIQSLIEDINLVAEAGDASDARDLARKLVREGDTATSIKVRRTVTGENLDRSALRAIGQGIARMAVAHAEMFTPQMIEGLYAVEVAMRESVREQDGTPSAVLRADSAARWTANQRRAERVASYNQTVEKVNRARGRARNERQAAAVRSKTCTGCFEVFAVNGSCGC
;
A
#
# COMPACT_ATOMS: atom_id res chain seq x y z
N MET A 1 16.19 -0.89 16.88
CA MET A 1 16.40 0.42 17.54
C MET A 1 15.07 1.12 17.73
N SER A 2 14.91 1.92 18.79
CA SER A 2 13.72 2.77 18.95
C SER A 2 13.82 3.98 18.03
N ILE A 3 12.67 4.58 17.67
CA ILE A 3 12.64 5.77 16.81
C ILE A 3 13.38 6.94 17.46
N GLN A 4 13.27 7.11 18.79
CA GLN A 4 14.02 8.14 19.53
C GLN A 4 15.54 7.92 19.43
N SER A 5 16.02 6.70 19.67
CA SER A 5 17.44 6.36 19.56
C SER A 5 17.97 6.57 18.14
N LEU A 6 17.15 6.31 17.10
CA LEU A 6 17.55 6.59 15.72
C LEU A 6 17.67 8.09 15.44
N ILE A 7 16.74 8.91 15.94
CA ILE A 7 16.79 10.36 15.77
C ILE A 7 18.04 10.94 16.48
N GLU A 8 18.33 10.45 17.68
CA GLU A 8 19.53 10.83 18.45
C GLU A 8 20.81 10.45 17.69
N ASP A 9 20.91 9.21 17.20
CA ASP A 9 22.06 8.73 16.42
C ASP A 9 22.26 9.61 15.15
N ILE A 10 21.18 9.94 14.43
CA ILE A 10 21.25 10.80 13.24
C ILE A 10 21.73 12.22 13.59
N ASN A 11 21.20 12.81 14.67
CA ASN A 11 21.58 14.15 15.10
C ASN A 11 23.03 14.20 15.56
N LEU A 12 23.47 13.18 16.30
CA LEU A 12 24.86 13.06 16.77
C LEU A 12 25.84 13.03 15.59
N VAL A 13 25.55 12.20 14.57
CA VAL A 13 26.38 12.14 13.35
C VAL A 13 26.34 13.46 12.58
N ALA A 14 25.18 14.12 12.50
CA ALA A 14 25.07 15.39 11.79
C ALA A 14 25.79 16.56 12.48
N GLU A 15 25.91 16.52 13.81
CA GLU A 15 26.57 17.56 14.61
C GLU A 15 28.07 17.35 14.74
N ALA A 16 28.49 16.15 15.12
CA ALA A 16 29.86 15.85 15.49
C ALA A 16 30.54 14.78 14.62
N GLY A 17 29.78 14.02 13.83
CA GLY A 17 30.30 12.89 13.06
C GLY A 17 30.89 13.24 11.69
N ASP A 18 31.44 12.20 11.06
CA ASP A 18 32.01 12.22 9.72
C ASP A 18 31.32 11.25 8.74
N ALA A 19 31.88 11.14 7.53
CA ALA A 19 31.37 10.25 6.50
C ALA A 19 31.50 8.75 6.83
N SER A 20 32.41 8.36 7.72
CA SER A 20 32.52 6.99 8.23
C SER A 20 31.38 6.71 9.20
N ASP A 21 31.13 7.61 10.16
CA ASP A 21 30.06 7.46 11.14
C ASP A 21 28.68 7.32 10.46
N ALA A 22 28.43 8.12 9.43
CA ALA A 22 27.20 8.03 8.64
C ALA A 22 27.06 6.68 7.91
N ARG A 23 28.17 6.09 7.44
CA ARG A 23 28.15 4.75 6.82
C ARG A 23 27.94 3.65 7.87
N ASP A 24 28.49 3.81 9.07
CA ASP A 24 28.26 2.89 10.18
C ASP A 24 26.81 2.89 10.63
N LEU A 25 26.22 4.08 10.75
CA LEU A 25 24.79 4.23 11.00
C LEU A 25 23.95 3.56 9.90
N ALA A 26 24.31 3.77 8.63
CA ALA A 26 23.62 3.10 7.53
C ALA A 26 23.74 1.57 7.58
N ARG A 27 24.91 1.03 7.97
CA ARG A 27 25.11 -0.42 8.15
C ARG A 27 24.28 -0.96 9.32
N LYS A 28 24.23 -0.24 10.44
CA LYS A 28 23.38 -0.57 11.59
C LYS A 28 21.91 -0.64 11.16
N LEU A 29 21.41 0.34 10.42
CA LEU A 29 20.04 0.37 9.90
C LEU A 29 19.69 -0.83 8.99
N VAL A 30 20.63 -1.28 8.14
CA VAL A 30 20.42 -2.49 7.32
C VAL A 30 20.26 -3.73 8.19
N ARG A 31 21.09 -3.90 9.24
CA ARG A 31 21.01 -5.04 10.15
C ARG A 31 19.68 -5.08 10.90
N GLU A 32 19.07 -3.93 11.13
CA GLU A 32 17.78 -3.79 11.78
C GLU A 32 16.58 -3.86 10.82
N GLY A 33 16.82 -4.02 9.51
CA GLY A 33 15.78 -4.16 8.50
C GLY A 33 15.24 -2.83 7.93
N ASP A 34 15.69 -1.67 8.42
CA ASP A 34 15.29 -0.37 7.88
C ASP A 34 16.17 0.04 6.68
N THR A 35 15.97 -0.67 5.59
CA THR A 35 16.70 -0.47 4.33
C THR A 35 16.39 0.88 3.69
N ALA A 36 15.16 1.39 3.85
CA ALA A 36 14.74 2.65 3.27
C ALA A 36 15.48 3.83 3.90
N THR A 37 15.54 3.89 5.23
CA THR A 37 16.29 4.94 5.94
C THR A 37 17.78 4.78 5.73
N SER A 38 18.30 3.55 5.70
CA SER A 38 19.71 3.30 5.37
C SER A 38 20.13 3.90 4.03
N ILE A 39 19.32 3.70 2.96
CA ILE A 39 19.60 4.29 1.64
C ILE A 39 19.62 5.81 1.71
N LYS A 40 18.68 6.44 2.43
CA LYS A 40 18.65 7.90 2.60
C LYS A 40 19.92 8.41 3.28
N VAL A 41 20.34 7.77 4.38
CA VAL A 41 21.57 8.12 5.10
C VAL A 41 22.80 7.97 4.19
N ARG A 42 22.92 6.87 3.43
CA ARG A 42 24.05 6.68 2.49
C ARG A 42 24.13 7.78 1.43
N ARG A 43 23.00 8.29 0.97
CA ARG A 43 22.96 9.37 -0.05
C ARG A 43 23.43 10.72 0.48
N THR A 44 23.52 10.90 1.79
CA THR A 44 24.12 12.11 2.39
C THR A 44 25.65 12.11 2.33
N VAL A 45 26.27 10.98 1.98
CA VAL A 45 27.73 10.84 1.92
C VAL A 45 28.18 10.78 0.46
N THR A 46 29.09 11.68 0.08
CA THR A 46 29.75 11.69 -1.23
C THR A 46 31.27 11.65 -1.05
N GLY A 47 31.89 10.51 -1.37
CA GLY A 47 33.30 10.30 -1.06
C GLY A 47 33.55 10.41 0.45
N GLU A 48 34.45 11.27 0.88
CA GLU A 48 34.72 11.52 2.31
C GLU A 48 33.88 12.66 2.91
N ASN A 49 33.02 13.30 2.10
CA ASN A 49 32.22 14.42 2.55
C ASN A 49 30.84 13.98 3.02
N LEU A 50 30.41 14.51 4.16
CA LEU A 50 29.07 14.34 4.73
C LEU A 50 28.24 15.61 4.53
N ASP A 51 27.11 15.49 3.86
CA ASP A 51 26.07 16.52 3.83
C ASP A 51 25.26 16.49 5.13
N ARG A 52 25.75 17.27 6.11
CA ARG A 52 25.14 17.42 7.43
C ARG A 52 23.71 18.00 7.34
N SER A 53 23.44 18.84 6.35
CA SER A 53 22.14 19.48 6.19
C SER A 53 21.07 18.46 5.74
N ALA A 54 21.42 17.62 4.77
CA ALA A 54 20.57 16.53 4.30
C ALA A 54 20.35 15.48 5.40
N LEU A 55 21.38 15.18 6.19
CA LEU A 55 21.26 14.22 7.30
C LEU A 55 20.31 14.72 8.40
N ARG A 56 20.38 16.01 8.78
CA ARG A 56 19.40 16.61 9.70
C ARG A 56 17.97 16.58 9.15
N ALA A 57 17.79 16.86 7.86
CA ALA A 57 16.48 16.81 7.23
C ALA A 57 15.86 15.40 7.31
N ILE A 58 16.67 14.35 7.19
CA ILE A 58 16.22 12.97 7.39
C ILE A 58 15.75 12.75 8.84
N GLY A 59 16.55 13.14 9.83
CA GLY A 59 16.19 13.02 11.25
C GLY A 59 14.87 13.75 11.59
N GLN A 60 14.71 14.98 11.10
CA GLN A 60 13.48 15.76 11.26
C GLN A 60 12.28 15.14 10.53
N GLY A 61 12.49 14.49 9.39
CA GLY A 61 11.44 13.76 8.69
C GLY A 61 10.93 12.57 9.50
N ILE A 62 11.84 11.80 10.09
CA ILE A 62 11.52 10.67 10.96
C ILE A 62 10.76 11.15 12.21
N ALA A 63 11.23 12.24 12.84
CA ALA A 63 10.56 12.84 13.99
C ALA A 63 9.12 13.27 13.68
N ARG A 64 8.90 13.95 12.54
CA ARG A 64 7.55 14.34 12.10
C ARG A 64 6.64 13.16 11.83
N MET A 65 7.15 12.12 11.19
CA MET A 65 6.38 10.89 10.98
C MET A 65 6.01 10.20 12.30
N ALA A 66 6.93 10.20 13.27
CA ALA A 66 6.67 9.61 14.59
C ALA A 66 5.56 10.34 15.34
N VAL A 67 5.58 11.68 15.32
CA VAL A 67 4.51 12.51 15.90
C VAL A 67 3.19 12.26 15.18
N ALA A 68 3.17 12.27 13.84
CA ALA A 68 1.97 11.99 13.08
C ALA A 68 1.40 10.57 13.34
N HIS A 69 2.27 9.58 13.54
CA HIS A 69 1.86 8.23 13.92
C HIS A 69 1.28 8.18 15.34
N ALA A 70 1.84 8.94 16.28
CA ALA A 70 1.31 9.05 17.63
C ALA A 70 -0.06 9.77 17.64
N GLU A 71 -0.23 10.79 16.81
CA GLU A 71 -1.47 11.54 16.65
C GLU A 71 -2.57 10.76 15.91
N MET A 72 -2.22 9.74 15.11
CA MET A 72 -3.19 8.86 14.45
C MET A 72 -3.96 7.94 15.41
N PHE A 73 -3.45 7.71 16.62
CA PHE A 73 -4.18 6.96 17.64
C PHE A 73 -5.01 7.91 18.49
N THR A 74 -6.24 8.17 18.05
CA THR A 74 -7.19 8.93 18.86
C THR A 74 -7.54 8.14 20.12
N PRO A 75 -7.91 8.80 21.23
CA PRO A 75 -8.38 8.11 22.44
C PRO A 75 -9.51 7.10 22.17
N GLN A 76 -10.38 7.40 21.19
CA GLN A 76 -11.46 6.53 20.74
C GLN A 76 -10.94 5.24 20.07
N MET A 77 -9.86 5.32 19.30
CA MET A 77 -9.23 4.12 18.70
C MET A 77 -8.54 3.27 19.75
N ILE A 78 -7.91 3.89 20.75
CA ILE A 78 -7.28 3.19 21.87
C ILE A 78 -8.35 2.48 22.71
N GLU A 79 -9.46 3.15 23.01
CA GLU A 79 -10.61 2.56 23.70
C GLU A 79 -11.21 1.40 22.91
N GLY A 80 -11.35 1.56 21.59
CA GLY A 80 -11.79 0.48 20.69
C GLY A 80 -10.86 -0.73 20.70
N LEU A 81 -9.54 -0.52 20.70
CA LEU A 81 -8.55 -1.60 20.82
C LEU A 81 -8.63 -2.31 22.16
N TYR A 82 -8.82 -1.56 23.25
CA TYR A 82 -8.98 -2.13 24.58
C TYR A 82 -10.27 -2.96 24.70
N ALA A 83 -11.37 -2.47 24.14
CA ALA A 83 -12.63 -3.22 24.08
C ALA A 83 -12.48 -4.54 23.29
N VAL A 84 -11.77 -4.51 22.16
CA VAL A 84 -11.44 -5.72 21.38
C VAL A 84 -10.57 -6.68 22.19
N GLU A 85 -9.57 -6.19 22.91
CA GLU A 85 -8.71 -7.03 23.76
C GLU A 85 -9.50 -7.73 24.86
N VAL A 86 -10.38 -7.00 25.55
CA VAL A 86 -11.25 -7.56 26.60
C VAL A 86 -12.18 -8.62 26.02
N ALA A 87 -12.85 -8.34 24.90
CA ALA A 87 -13.72 -9.30 24.23
C ALA A 87 -12.97 -10.56 23.76
N MET A 88 -11.73 -10.41 23.30
CA MET A 88 -10.88 -11.53 22.89
C MET A 88 -10.49 -12.40 24.09
N ARG A 89 -10.11 -11.80 25.23
CA ARG A 89 -9.82 -12.54 26.47
C ARG A 89 -11.05 -13.28 26.98
N GLU A 90 -12.23 -12.67 26.90
CA GLU A 90 -13.49 -13.29 27.29
C GLU A 90 -13.83 -14.48 26.38
N SER A 91 -13.67 -14.33 25.06
CA SER A 91 -13.84 -15.43 24.10
C SER A 91 -12.88 -16.60 24.34
N VAL A 92 -11.64 -16.32 24.76
CA VAL A 92 -10.67 -17.36 25.12
C VAL A 92 -11.09 -18.09 26.39
N ARG A 93 -11.59 -17.36 27.41
CA ARG A 93 -12.13 -17.97 28.64
C ARG A 93 -13.38 -18.81 28.38
N GLU A 94 -14.25 -18.41 27.47
CA GLU A 94 -15.42 -19.20 27.07
C GLU A 94 -15.01 -20.52 26.38
N GLN A 95 -13.86 -20.51 25.69
CA GLN A 95 -13.31 -21.71 25.05
C GLN A 95 -12.53 -22.61 26.02
N ASP A 96 -12.18 -22.12 27.22
CA ASP A 96 -11.52 -22.92 28.25
C ASP A 96 -12.47 -24.02 28.74
N GLY A 97 -12.06 -25.28 28.52
CA GLY A 97 -12.88 -26.47 28.77
C GLY A 97 -13.55 -27.07 27.53
N THR A 98 -13.48 -26.41 26.37
CA THR A 98 -13.94 -27.03 25.12
C THR A 98 -12.91 -28.07 24.65
N PRO A 99 -13.31 -29.33 24.35
CA PRO A 99 -12.38 -30.31 23.85
C PRO A 99 -11.74 -29.89 22.52
N SER A 100 -10.42 -30.03 22.40
CA SER A 100 -9.66 -29.66 21.18
C SER A 100 -10.23 -30.26 19.88
N ALA A 101 -10.81 -31.47 19.95
CA ALA A 101 -11.44 -32.11 18.80
C ALA A 101 -12.64 -31.31 18.25
N VAL A 102 -13.44 -30.70 19.13
CA VAL A 102 -14.59 -29.87 18.77
C VAL A 102 -14.12 -28.58 18.11
N LEU A 103 -13.14 -27.90 18.71
CA LEU A 103 -12.56 -26.67 18.14
C LEU A 103 -11.98 -26.90 16.74
N ARG A 104 -11.32 -28.05 16.52
CA ARG A 104 -10.78 -28.43 15.20
C ARG A 104 -11.88 -28.69 14.17
N ALA A 105 -12.95 -29.38 14.55
CA ALA A 105 -14.09 -29.62 13.67
C ALA A 105 -14.77 -28.31 13.26
N ASP A 106 -15.00 -27.40 14.20
CA ASP A 106 -15.60 -26.08 13.93
C ASP A 106 -14.69 -25.19 13.08
N SER A 107 -13.38 -25.24 13.32
CA SER A 107 -12.41 -24.52 12.48
C SER A 107 -12.41 -25.04 11.05
N ALA A 108 -12.42 -26.36 10.85
CA ALA A 108 -12.50 -26.98 9.53
C ALA A 108 -13.81 -26.64 8.80
N ALA A 109 -14.94 -26.62 9.51
CA ALA A 109 -16.23 -26.22 8.96
C ALA A 109 -16.22 -24.74 8.52
N ARG A 110 -15.70 -23.84 9.37
CA ARG A 110 -15.55 -22.41 9.04
C ARG A 110 -14.62 -22.18 7.85
N TRP A 111 -13.50 -22.90 7.80
CA TRP A 111 -12.57 -22.84 6.67
C TRP A 111 -13.26 -23.26 5.36
N THR A 112 -13.99 -24.37 5.37
CA THR A 112 -14.75 -24.85 4.20
C THR A 112 -15.81 -23.85 3.76
N ALA A 113 -16.53 -23.23 4.70
CA ALA A 113 -17.50 -22.19 4.40
C ALA A 113 -16.85 -20.95 3.76
N ASN A 114 -15.67 -20.55 4.24
CA ASN A 114 -14.88 -19.45 3.68
C ASN A 114 -14.40 -19.76 2.26
N GLN A 115 -13.94 -20.99 1.99
CA GLN A 115 -13.58 -21.41 0.63
C GLN A 115 -14.76 -21.29 -0.33
N ARG A 116 -15.93 -21.83 0.03
CA ARG A 116 -17.14 -21.70 -0.79
C ARG A 116 -17.55 -20.25 -1.01
N ARG A 117 -17.35 -19.38 0.00
CA ARG A 117 -17.61 -17.94 -0.13
C ARG A 117 -16.62 -17.30 -1.12
N ALA A 118 -15.34 -17.61 -1.02
CA ALA A 118 -14.31 -17.11 -1.91
C ALA A 118 -14.58 -17.52 -3.37
N GLU A 119 -14.97 -18.78 -3.60
CA GLU A 119 -15.38 -19.28 -4.92
C GLU A 119 -16.58 -18.50 -5.49
N ARG A 120 -17.62 -18.24 -4.67
CA ARG A 120 -18.78 -17.43 -5.09
C ARG A 120 -18.37 -16.01 -5.47
N VAL A 121 -17.50 -15.38 -4.68
CA VAL A 121 -16.99 -14.03 -4.96
C VAL A 121 -16.17 -14.02 -6.25
N ALA A 122 -15.32 -15.03 -6.47
CA ALA A 122 -14.52 -15.16 -7.69
C ALA A 122 -15.43 -15.31 -8.94
N SER A 123 -16.44 -16.18 -8.86
CA SER A 123 -17.42 -16.37 -9.94
C SER A 123 -18.22 -15.09 -10.24
N TYR A 124 -18.64 -14.37 -9.20
CA TYR A 124 -19.28 -13.07 -9.35
C TYR A 124 -18.36 -12.05 -10.04
N ASN A 125 -17.12 -11.92 -9.58
CA ASN A 125 -16.13 -11.00 -10.17
C ASN A 125 -15.88 -11.31 -11.64
N GLN A 126 -15.74 -12.59 -12.00
CA GLN A 126 -15.58 -13.01 -13.40
C GLN A 126 -16.77 -12.59 -14.27
N THR A 127 -17.99 -12.68 -13.74
CA THR A 127 -19.22 -12.25 -14.43
C THR A 127 -19.25 -10.74 -14.62
N VAL A 128 -18.92 -9.98 -13.57
CA VAL A 128 -18.83 -8.51 -13.61
C VAL A 128 -17.79 -8.05 -14.64
N GLU A 129 -16.61 -8.67 -14.66
CA GLU A 129 -15.58 -8.38 -15.65
C GLU A 129 -16.04 -8.64 -17.08
N LYS A 130 -16.77 -9.75 -17.32
CA LYS A 130 -17.33 -10.06 -18.65
C LYS A 130 -18.31 -8.99 -19.11
N VAL A 131 -19.20 -8.55 -18.22
CA VAL A 131 -20.16 -7.47 -18.49
C VAL A 131 -19.44 -6.15 -18.76
N ASN A 132 -18.44 -5.80 -17.95
CA ASN A 132 -17.66 -4.57 -18.11
C ASN A 132 -16.87 -4.57 -19.43
N ARG A 133 -16.28 -5.71 -19.81
CA ARG A 133 -15.63 -5.87 -21.12
C ARG A 133 -16.61 -5.67 -22.27
N ALA A 134 -17.82 -6.23 -22.19
CA ALA A 134 -18.85 -6.04 -23.22
C ALA A 134 -19.31 -4.57 -23.32
N ARG A 135 -19.54 -3.91 -22.17
CA ARG A 135 -19.87 -2.48 -22.12
C ARG A 135 -18.76 -1.60 -22.69
N GLY A 136 -17.50 -1.92 -22.40
CA GLY A 136 -16.33 -1.26 -22.96
C GLY A 136 -16.28 -1.36 -24.48
N ARG A 137 -16.48 -2.56 -25.04
CA ARG A 137 -16.57 -2.77 -26.50
C ARG A 137 -17.68 -1.93 -27.14
N ALA A 138 -18.89 -1.97 -26.59
CA ALA A 138 -20.02 -1.18 -27.12
C ALA A 138 -19.76 0.33 -27.06
N ARG A 139 -19.06 0.82 -26.02
CA ARG A 139 -18.65 2.22 -25.93
C ARG A 139 -17.64 2.59 -27.02
N ASN A 140 -16.63 1.75 -27.23
CA ASN A 140 -15.62 1.96 -28.26
C ASN A 140 -16.24 1.95 -29.67
N GLU A 141 -17.18 1.04 -29.95
CA GLU A 141 -17.91 1.00 -31.22
C GLU A 141 -18.73 2.27 -31.46
N ARG A 142 -19.44 2.77 -30.44
CA ARG A 142 -20.17 4.04 -30.51
C ARG A 142 -19.24 5.22 -30.76
N GLN A 143 -18.09 5.27 -30.09
CA GLN A 143 -17.08 6.30 -30.31
C GLN A 143 -16.50 6.21 -31.73
N ALA A 144 -16.16 5.02 -32.21
CA ALA A 144 -15.69 4.82 -33.57
C ALA A 144 -16.73 5.22 -34.62
N ALA A 145 -18.02 4.91 -34.39
CA ALA A 145 -19.11 5.37 -35.24
C ALA A 145 -19.26 6.90 -35.24
N ALA A 146 -19.14 7.54 -34.08
CA ALA A 146 -19.19 9.01 -33.95
C ALA A 146 -17.96 9.71 -34.56
N VAL A 147 -16.77 9.11 -34.46
CA VAL A 147 -15.56 9.60 -35.15
C VAL A 147 -15.75 9.48 -36.66
N ARG A 148 -16.19 8.31 -37.15
CA ARG A 148 -16.50 8.10 -38.57
C ARG A 148 -17.54 9.10 -39.07
N SER A 149 -18.64 9.31 -38.35
CA SER A 149 -19.66 10.28 -38.79
C SER A 149 -19.10 11.70 -38.88
N LYS A 150 -18.28 12.13 -37.91
CA LYS A 150 -17.60 13.43 -37.91
C LYS A 150 -16.57 13.57 -39.02
N THR A 151 -15.76 12.56 -39.29
CA THR A 151 -14.75 12.61 -40.37
C THR A 151 -15.41 12.58 -41.74
N CYS A 152 -16.44 11.77 -41.94
CA CYS A 152 -17.16 11.70 -43.21
C CYS A 152 -18.02 12.94 -43.50
N THR A 153 -18.52 13.65 -42.47
CA THR A 153 -19.24 14.92 -42.68
C THR A 153 -18.34 16.06 -43.17
N GLY A 154 -17.03 15.99 -42.95
CA GLY A 154 -16.06 16.93 -43.49
C GLY A 154 -15.62 16.66 -44.94
N CYS A 155 -15.87 15.45 -45.48
CA CYS A 155 -15.42 15.04 -46.82
C CYS A 155 -16.57 15.09 -47.88
N PHE A 156 -17.63 15.86 -47.64
CA PHE A 156 -18.71 16.06 -48.62
C PHE A 156 -18.31 17.02 -49.74
N GLU A 157 -17.81 16.45 -50.85
CA GLU A 157 -18.27 16.83 -52.19
C GLU A 157 -18.54 15.61 -53.11
N VAL A 158 -18.21 14.37 -52.74
CA VAL A 158 -18.54 13.19 -53.57
C VAL A 158 -18.96 12.00 -52.73
N PHE A 159 -20.18 11.49 -52.94
CA PHE A 159 -20.65 10.21 -52.37
C PHE A 159 -19.86 9.05 -53.00
N ALA A 160 -18.95 8.43 -52.25
CA ALA A 160 -18.30 7.19 -52.66
C ALA A 160 -19.24 6.00 -52.43
N VAL A 161 -19.55 5.27 -53.51
CA VAL A 161 -20.54 4.18 -53.60
C VAL A 161 -20.19 2.93 -52.76
N ASN A 162 -18.99 2.83 -52.17
CA ASN A 162 -18.47 1.59 -51.59
C ASN A 162 -18.23 1.61 -50.06
N GLY A 163 -18.80 2.56 -49.31
CA GLY A 163 -18.75 2.55 -47.84
C GLY A 163 -17.38 2.86 -47.21
N SER A 164 -16.37 3.21 -48.02
CA SER A 164 -15.15 3.88 -47.54
C SER A 164 -15.34 5.39 -47.66
N CYS A 165 -15.16 6.12 -46.54
CA CYS A 165 -14.97 7.56 -46.61
C CYS A 165 -13.56 7.81 -47.15
N GLY A 166 -13.46 8.03 -48.46
CA GLY A 166 -12.25 8.52 -49.10
C GLY A 166 -12.17 10.03 -48.89
N CYS A 167 -11.20 10.42 -48.09
CA CYS A 167 -10.48 11.66 -48.29
C CYS A 167 -9.11 11.19 -48.85
#